data_AF-A0A7C4MAC5-F1
#
_entry.id   AF-A0A7C4MAC5-F1
#
_cell.length_a   1.000
_cell.length_b   1.000
_cell.length_c   1.000
_cell.angle_alpha   90.00
_cell.angle_beta   90.00
_cell.angle_gamma   90.00
#
_symmetry.space_group_name_H-M   'P 1'
#
loop_
_entity.id
_entity.type
_entity.pdbx_description
1 polymer ?
#
loop_
_entity_poly.entity_id
_entity_poly.type
_entity_poly.pdbx_seq_one_letter_code
_entity_poly.pdbx_strand_id
1 'polypeptide(L)'
;MAKNEIRIQFSGFIIFAAKLASVATGLAFQYMIARSTNPQQYGVWFNVNDVLAYFTILAGIMPFWAMRFVARNERGAAKTGVLANLAISMAATLIYLPLLPFITSALGVREYISIYMIITAQIIELHLLNALEA
;
A
#
# COMPACT_ATOMS: atom_id res chain seq x y z
N MET A 1 -23.52 -19.33 -23.51
CA MET A 1 -22.21 -18.79 -23.11
C MET A 1 -21.49 -19.90 -22.36
N ALA A 2 -20.43 -20.47 -22.93
CA ALA A 2 -19.69 -21.54 -22.26
C ALA A 2 -19.14 -21.00 -20.94
N LYS A 3 -19.47 -21.67 -19.83
CA LYS A 3 -19.00 -21.34 -18.50
C LYS A 3 -17.51 -21.71 -18.48
N ASN A 4 -16.63 -20.73 -18.67
CA ASN A 4 -15.20 -20.96 -18.48
C ASN A 4 -15.01 -21.48 -17.06
N GLU A 5 -14.63 -22.74 -16.92
CA GLU A 5 -14.34 -23.32 -15.61
C GLU A 5 -13.11 -22.62 -15.05
N ILE A 6 -13.30 -21.89 -13.95
CA ILE A 6 -12.21 -21.26 -13.23
C ILE A 6 -11.35 -22.39 -12.68
N ARG A 7 -10.12 -22.53 -13.20
CA ARG A 7 -9.14 -23.52 -12.73
C ARG A 7 -8.53 -23.03 -11.41
N ILE A 8 -9.25 -23.25 -10.32
CA ILE A 8 -8.91 -22.76 -8.97
C ILE A 8 -7.46 -23.09 -8.60
N GLN A 9 -6.99 -24.31 -8.88
CA GLN A 9 -5.63 -24.74 -8.60
C GLN A 9 -4.58 -23.93 -9.37
N PHE A 10 -4.85 -23.62 -10.64
CA PHE A 10 -3.94 -22.85 -11.49
C PHE A 10 -3.90 -21.38 -11.05
N SER A 11 -5.06 -20.78 -10.76
CA SER A 11 -5.14 -19.43 -10.19
C SER A 11 -4.41 -19.33 -8.85
N GLY A 12 -4.56 -20.32 -7.97
CA GLY A 12 -3.84 -20.40 -6.71
C GLY A 12 -2.32 -20.47 -6.90
N PHE A 13 -1.85 -21.29 -7.85
CA PHE A 13 -0.42 -21.38 -8.16
C PHE A 13 0.15 -20.06 -8.69
N ILE A 14 -0.59 -19.35 -9.54
CA ILE A 14 -0.19 -18.02 -10.04
C ILE A 14 -0.05 -17.03 -8.88
N ILE A 15 -1.05 -16.95 -7.99
CA ILE A 15 -1.01 -16.05 -6.83
C ILE A 15 0.18 -16.39 -5.93
N PHE A 16 0.40 -17.68 -5.67
CA PHE A 16 1.54 -18.13 -4.87
C PHE A 16 2.88 -17.72 -5.50
N ALA A 17 3.07 -17.97 -6.79
CA ALA A 17 4.29 -17.60 -7.49
C ALA A 17 4.52 -16.08 -7.51
N ALA A 18 3.45 -15.29 -7.70
CA ALA A 18 3.51 -13.83 -7.63
C ALA A 18 3.93 -13.34 -6.23
N LYS A 19 3.35 -13.90 -5.17
CA LYS A 19 3.73 -13.54 -3.79
C LYS A 19 5.16 -13.97 -3.46
N LEU A 20 5.64 -15.10 -3.97
CA LEU A 20 7.04 -15.52 -3.81
C LEU A 20 7.99 -14.53 -4.51
N ALA A 21 7.64 -14.07 -5.71
CA ALA A 21 8.39 -13.05 -6.42
C ALA A 21 8.40 -11.72 -5.65
N SER A 22 7.26 -11.29 -5.08
CA SER A 22 7.17 -10.10 -4.24
C SER A 22 8.07 -10.17 -3.01
N VAL A 23 8.17 -11.34 -2.36
CA VAL A 23 9.09 -11.53 -1.23
C VAL A 23 10.54 -11.39 -1.69
N ALA A 24 10.92 -12.04 -2.80
CA ALA A 24 12.28 -11.96 -3.32
C ALA A 24 12.69 -10.52 -3.68
N THR A 25 11.81 -9.77 -4.36
CA THR A 25 12.08 -8.37 -4.70
C THR A 25 12.10 -7.47 -3.48
N GLY A 26 11.23 -7.71 -2.49
CA GLY A 26 11.24 -7.00 -1.22
C GLY A 26 12.54 -7.18 -0.43
N LEU A 27 13.08 -8.40 -0.39
CA LEU A 27 14.37 -8.67 0.24
C LEU A 27 15.54 -8.02 -0.50
N ALA A 28 15.54 -8.09 -1.84
CA ALA A 28 16.55 -7.42 -2.65
C ALA A 28 16.54 -5.89 -2.42
N PHE A 29 15.34 -5.29 -2.39
CA PHE A 29 15.17 -3.87 -2.08
C PHE A 29 15.67 -3.53 -0.67
N GLN A 30 15.33 -4.34 0.34
CA GLN A 30 15.80 -4.12 1.71
C GLN A 30 17.33 -4.20 1.81
N TYR A 31 17.96 -5.13 1.08
CA TYR A 31 19.40 -5.23 0.99
C TYR A 31 20.01 -3.99 0.32
N MET A 32 19.40 -3.48 -0.76
CA MET A 32 19.84 -2.25 -1.42
C MET A 32 19.81 -1.07 -0.44
N ILE A 33 18.70 -0.87 0.28
CA ILE A 33 18.57 0.20 1.29
C ILE A 33 19.64 0.05 2.39
N ALA A 34 19.84 -1.15 2.91
CA ALA A 34 20.85 -1.40 3.95
C ALA A 34 22.28 -1.09 3.49
N ARG A 35 22.57 -1.21 2.18
CA ARG A 35 23.89 -0.91 1.61
C ARG A 35 24.04 0.54 1.18
N SER A 36 22.95 1.23 0.86
CA SER A 36 22.97 2.61 0.36
C SER A 36 22.78 3.68 1.43
N THR A 37 22.47 3.30 2.67
CA THR A 37 22.17 4.24 3.77
C THR A 37 23.17 4.13 4.89
N ASN A 38 23.35 5.23 5.64
CA ASN A 38 24.07 5.20 6.91
C ASN A 38 23.18 4.64 8.04
N PRO A 39 23.72 4.29 9.22
CA PRO A 39 22.92 3.68 10.30
C PRO A 39 21.72 4.52 10.74
N GLN A 40 21.84 5.85 10.77
CA GLN A 40 20.77 6.75 11.17
C GLN A 40 19.65 6.78 10.12
N GLN A 41 20.00 6.92 8.84
CA GLN A 41 19.06 6.87 7.72
C GLN A 41 18.34 5.53 7.64
N TYR A 42 19.07 4.43 7.87
CA TYR A 42 18.50 3.09 7.93
C TYR A 42 17.48 2.97 9.08
N GLY A 43 17.80 3.50 10.27
CA GLY A 43 16.86 3.54 11.39
C GLY A 43 15.59 4.36 11.08
N VAL A 44 15.75 5.54 10.47
CA VAL A 44 14.63 6.37 10.04
C VAL A 44 13.76 5.66 9.00
N TRP A 45 14.36 4.92 8.07
CA TRP A 45 13.63 4.13 7.07
C TRP A 45 12.63 3.15 7.70
N PHE A 46 12.98 2.51 8.82
CA PHE A 46 12.04 1.66 9.55
C PHE A 46 10.95 2.47 10.23
N ASN A 47 11.30 3.59 10.88
CA ASN A 47 10.31 4.45 11.54
C ASN A 47 9.26 5.04 10.58
N VAL A 48 9.64 5.30 9.33
CA VAL A 48 8.72 5.73 8.27
C VAL A 48 7.57 4.72 8.09
N ASN A 49 7.84 3.42 8.17
CA ASN A 49 6.80 2.39 8.06
C ASN A 49 5.81 2.43 9.23
N ASP A 50 6.26 2.77 10.44
CA ASP A 50 5.38 2.94 11.60
C ASP A 50 4.39 4.10 11.39
N VAL A 51 4.89 5.21 10.84
CA VAL A 51 4.04 6.38 10.53
C VAL A 51 3.08 6.07 9.39
N LEU A 52 3.54 5.39 8.34
CA LEU A 52 2.74 5.00 7.17
C LEU A 52 1.47 4.23 7.59
N ALA A 53 1.59 3.31 8.54
CA ALA A 53 0.49 2.47 9.01
C ALA A 53 -0.73 3.29 9.49
N TYR A 54 -0.52 4.44 10.14
CA TYR A 54 -1.61 5.31 10.60
C TYR A 54 -2.41 5.92 9.44
N PHE A 55 -1.76 6.19 8.31
CA PHE A 55 -2.40 6.78 7.13
C PHE A 55 -2.96 5.74 6.15
N THR A 56 -2.66 4.45 6.36
CA THR A 56 -3.13 3.35 5.51
C THR A 56 -4.08 2.39 6.23
N ILE A 57 -4.49 2.69 7.47
CA ILE A 57 -5.42 1.84 8.24
C ILE A 57 -6.76 1.60 7.52
N LEU A 58 -7.20 2.56 6.69
CA LEU A 58 -8.45 2.46 5.92
C LEU A 58 -8.29 1.76 4.57
N ALA A 59 -7.06 1.39 4.16
CA ALA A 59 -6.78 0.90 2.81
C ALA A 59 -7.53 -0.38 2.43
N GLY A 60 -7.87 -1.22 3.42
CA GLY A 60 -8.62 -2.47 3.22
C GLY A 60 -10.14 -2.34 3.29
N ILE A 61 -10.69 -1.19 3.67
CA ILE A 61 -12.13 -1.04 3.93
C ILE A 61 -12.93 -1.09 2.63
N MET A 62 -12.60 -0.27 1.63
CA MET A 62 -13.33 -0.26 0.36
C MET A 62 -13.18 -1.57 -0.42
N PRO A 63 -11.98 -2.17 -0.53
CA PRO A 63 -11.81 -3.43 -1.25
C PRO A 63 -12.64 -4.58 -0.68
N PHE A 64 -12.75 -4.68 0.65
CA PHE A 64 -13.60 -5.67 1.31
C PHE A 64 -15.07 -5.62 0.85
N TRP A 65 -15.66 -4.41 0.83
CA TRP A 65 -17.05 -4.24 0.39
C TRP A 65 -17.19 -4.37 -1.12
N ALA A 66 -16.23 -3.84 -1.89
CA ALA A 66 -16.23 -3.93 -3.34
C ALA A 66 -16.31 -5.38 -3.81
N MET A 67 -15.47 -6.27 -3.25
CA MET A 67 -15.48 -7.68 -3.60
C MET A 67 -16.76 -8.41 -3.21
N ARG A 68 -17.36 -8.05 -2.06
CA ARG A 68 -18.67 -8.56 -1.67
C ARG A 68 -19.77 -8.20 -2.68
N PHE A 69 -19.75 -6.99 -3.21
CA PHE A 69 -20.72 -6.54 -4.22
C PHE A 69 -20.44 -7.13 -5.60
N VAL A 70 -19.17 -7.26 -6.00
CA VAL A 70 -18.77 -7.97 -7.22
C VAL A 70 -19.26 -9.42 -7.20
N ALA A 71 -19.08 -10.12 -6.07
CA ALA A 71 -19.57 -11.50 -5.90
C ALA A 71 -21.10 -11.61 -5.99
N ARG A 72 -21.83 -10.51 -5.76
CA ARG A 72 -23.29 -10.42 -5.89
C ARG A 72 -23.74 -9.95 -7.29
N ASN A 73 -22.82 -9.84 -8.25
CA ASN A 73 -23.05 -9.33 -9.61
C ASN A 73 -23.54 -7.87 -9.67
N GLU A 74 -23.20 -7.05 -8.68
CA GLU A 74 -23.51 -5.62 -8.72
C GLU A 74 -22.64 -4.90 -9.76
N ARG A 75 -23.30 -4.25 -10.72
CA ARG A 75 -22.61 -3.60 -11.85
C ARG A 75 -21.81 -2.39 -11.36
N GLY A 76 -20.56 -2.31 -11.81
CA GLY A 76 -19.67 -1.19 -11.49
C GLY A 76 -19.05 -1.25 -10.09
N ALA A 77 -19.37 -2.25 -9.26
CA ALA A 77 -18.84 -2.38 -7.90
C ALA A 77 -17.30 -2.34 -7.84
N ALA A 78 -16.62 -3.03 -8.76
CA ALA A 78 -15.16 -3.03 -8.84
C ALA A 78 -14.60 -1.62 -9.13
N LYS A 79 -15.12 -0.95 -10.17
CA LYS A 79 -14.67 0.39 -10.57
C LYS A 79 -14.93 1.41 -9.46
N THR A 80 -16.12 1.40 -8.87
CA THR A 80 -16.47 2.31 -7.78
C THR A 80 -15.64 2.03 -6.54
N GLY A 81 -15.36 0.75 -6.22
CA GLY A 81 -14.50 0.36 -5.11
C GLY A 81 -13.08 0.91 -5.24
N VAL A 82 -12.45 0.75 -6.42
CA VAL A 82 -11.12 1.29 -6.70
C VAL A 82 -11.10 2.81 -6.61
N LEU A 83 -12.06 3.49 -7.25
CA LEU A 83 -12.15 4.95 -7.23
C LEU A 83 -12.40 5.51 -5.83
N ALA A 84 -13.23 4.84 -5.03
CA ALA A 84 -13.47 5.23 -3.65
C ALA A 84 -12.21 5.02 -2.79
N ASN A 85 -11.47 3.92 -2.97
CA ASN A 85 -10.23 3.71 -2.23
C ASN A 85 -9.16 4.74 -2.61
N LEU A 86 -9.11 5.13 -3.88
CA LEU A 86 -8.23 6.21 -4.36
C LEU A 86 -8.64 7.58 -3.78
N ALA A 87 -9.95 7.84 -3.63
CA ALA A 87 -10.42 9.07 -2.98
C ALA A 87 -9.98 9.13 -1.51
N ILE A 88 -10.06 8.01 -0.79
CA ILE A 88 -9.55 7.90 0.59
C ILE A 88 -8.05 8.15 0.63
N SER A 89 -7.28 7.55 -0.28
CA SER A 89 -5.83 7.72 -0.31
C SER A 89 -5.42 9.16 -0.63
N MET A 90 -6.13 9.84 -1.52
CA MET A 90 -5.92 11.26 -1.81
C MET A 90 -6.21 12.11 -0.57
N ALA A 91 -7.32 11.88 0.13
CA ALA A 91 -7.63 12.58 1.37
C ALA A 91 -6.58 12.33 2.46
N ALA A 92 -6.14 11.08 2.65
CA ALA A 92 -5.09 10.72 3.59
C ALA A 92 -3.75 11.42 3.25
N THR A 93 -3.39 11.48 1.97
CA THR A 93 -2.17 12.17 1.50
C THR A 93 -2.26 13.69 1.72
N LEU A 94 -3.42 14.29 1.45
CA LEU A 94 -3.68 15.71 1.69
C LEU A 94 -3.64 16.07 3.18
N ILE A 95 -3.99 15.15 4.08
CA ILE A 95 -3.84 15.33 5.53
C ILE A 95 -2.39 15.12 5.96
N TYR A 96 -1.71 14.13 5.37
CA TYR A 96 -0.33 13.79 5.72
C TYR A 96 0.67 14.92 5.41
N LEU A 97 0.58 15.50 4.20
CA LEU A 97 1.50 16.54 3.72
C LEU A 97 1.67 17.73 4.70
N PRO A 98 0.59 18.40 5.17
CA PRO A 98 0.73 19.51 6.11
C PRO A 98 1.16 19.07 7.51
N LEU A 99 0.91 17.82 7.90
CA LEU A 99 1.33 17.27 9.19
C LEU A 99 2.82 16.89 9.22
N LEU A 100 3.45 16.75 8.05
CA LEU A 100 4.83 16.28 7.93
C LEU A 100 5.86 17.04 8.79
N PRO A 101 5.88 18.40 8.84
CA PRO A 101 6.82 19.13 9.68
C PRO A 101 6.55 18.92 11.18
N PHE A 102 5.28 18.72 11.56
CA PHE A 102 4.90 18.46 12.94
C PHE A 102 5.34 17.06 13.38
N ILE A 103 5.05 16.04 12.57
CA ILE A 103 5.43 14.64 12.84
C ILE A 103 6.95 14.52 12.99
N THR A 104 7.72 15.00 12.00
CA THR A 104 9.19 14.93 12.03
C THR A 104 9.80 15.74 13.17
N SER A 105 9.17 16.84 13.58
CA SER A 105 9.54 17.57 14.78
C SER A 105 9.31 16.79 16.06
N ALA A 106 8.13 16.18 16.22
CA ALA A 106 7.75 15.46 17.42
C ALA A 106 8.63 14.22 17.63
N LEU A 107 9.08 13.61 16.54
CA LEU A 107 9.96 12.45 16.53
C LEU A 107 11.47 12.81 16.61
N GLY A 108 11.83 14.10 16.56
CA GLY A 108 13.23 14.54 16.64
C GLY A 108 14.08 14.20 15.41
N VAL A 109 13.47 14.08 14.22
CA VAL A 109 14.09 13.63 12.97
C VAL A 109 13.86 14.62 11.82
N ARG A 110 13.80 15.93 12.13
CA ARG A 110 13.50 16.99 11.16
C ARG A 110 14.48 17.00 9.98
N GLU A 111 15.75 16.65 10.20
CA GLU A 111 16.76 16.59 9.13
C GLU A 111 16.48 15.52 8.08
N TYR A 112 15.61 14.54 8.37
CA TYR A 112 15.24 13.44 7.47
C TYR A 112 13.86 13.64 6.81
N ILE A 113 13.30 14.85 6.83
CA ILE A 113 11.98 15.15 6.26
C ILE A 113 11.82 14.68 4.80
N SER A 114 12.91 14.67 4.03
CA SER A 114 12.92 14.18 2.66
C SER A 114 12.62 12.68 2.53
N ILE A 115 13.05 11.86 3.49
CA ILE A 115 12.74 10.43 3.53
C ILE A 115 11.24 10.23 3.81
N TYR A 116 10.67 11.04 4.71
CA TYR A 116 9.24 10.97 5.01
C TYR A 116 8.36 11.44 3.84
N MET A 117 8.85 12.27 2.92
CA MET A 117 8.09 12.61 1.71
C MET A 117 7.72 11.38 0.86
N ILE A 118 8.49 10.29 0.94
CA ILE A 118 8.21 9.04 0.23
C ILE A 118 6.86 8.43 0.64
N ILE A 119 6.43 8.65 1.89
CA ILE A 119 5.12 8.18 2.40
C ILE A 119 3.97 8.69 1.54
N THR A 120 4.08 9.90 0.97
CA THR A 120 3.00 10.48 0.14
C THR A 120 2.64 9.57 -1.05
N ALA A 121 3.66 9.00 -1.71
CA ALA A 121 3.45 8.05 -2.79
C ALA A 121 3.00 6.67 -2.25
N GLN A 122 3.59 6.21 -1.15
CA GLN A 122 3.27 4.91 -0.55
C GLN A 122 1.83 4.81 -0.02
N ILE A 123 1.24 5.91 0.47
CA ILE A 123 -0.17 5.94 0.88
C ILE A 123 -1.05 5.56 -0.31
N ILE A 124 -0.83 6.19 -1.47
CA ILE A 124 -1.61 5.93 -2.69
C ILE A 124 -1.35 4.51 -3.20
N GLU A 125 -0.08 4.10 -3.25
CA GLU A 125 0.33 2.76 -3.65
C GLU A 125 -0.37 1.68 -2.82
N LEU A 126 -0.36 1.77 -1.50
CA LEU A 126 -0.94 0.76 -0.61
C LEU A 126 -2.46 0.68 -0.74
N HIS A 127 -3.16 1.79 -0.95
CA HIS A 127 -4.60 1.75 -1.22
C HIS A 127 -4.90 1.11 -2.58
N LEU A 128 -4.11 1.38 -3.61
CA LEU A 128 -4.27 0.75 -4.92
C LEU A 128 -3.96 -0.74 -4.85
N LEU A 129 -2.87 -1.15 -4.19
CA LEU A 129 -2.52 -2.56 -4.00
C LEU A 129 -3.66 -3.30 -3.28
N ASN A 130 -4.17 -2.78 -2.17
CA ASN A 130 -5.30 -3.40 -1.47
C ASN A 130 -6.57 -3.48 -2.35
N ALA A 131 -6.81 -2.50 -3.22
CA ALA A 131 -7.98 -2.52 -4.12
C ALA A 131 -7.84 -3.48 -5.30
N LEU A 132 -6.62 -3.74 -5.76
CA LEU A 132 -6.35 -4.60 -6.92
C LEU A 132 -6.07 -6.05 -6.53
N GLU A 133 -5.61 -6.30 -5.30
CA GLU A 133 -5.37 -7.64 -4.77
C GLU A 133 -6.62 -8.28 -4.12
N ALA A 134 -7.67 -7.49 -3.88
CA ALA A 134 -8.89 -7.95 -3.21
C ALA A 134 -9.70 -8.97 -4.02
#